data_AF-A0A7X4DN61-F1
#
_entry.id   AF-A0A7X4DN61-F1
#
_cell.length_a   1.000
_cell.length_b   1.000
_cell.length_c   1.000
_cell.angle_alpha   90.00
_cell.angle_beta   90.00
_cell.angle_gamma   90.00
#
_symmetry.space_group_name_H-M   'P 1'
#
loop_
_entity.id
_entity.type
_entity.pdbx_description
1 polymer ?
#
loop_
_entity_poly.entity_id
_entity_poly.type
_entity_poly.pdbx_seq_one_letter_code
_entity_poly.pdbx_strand_id
1 'polypeptide(L)'
;MTVTFTMDGEEVSVEEGTTIWEAAHGRGLTIPHLCHKPSPGYRPDGNCRACMVEVEGERTLVASCIRPVAEGMVVRTDSGRAERSRRLVVELLAADQPKTPHDRSSHFHVMANVAGVAESRFPPLETGRVPLLDDSHVAMRVNLDACIHCNLCVRACREVQVN
;
A
#
# COMPACT_ATOMS: atom_id res chain seq x y z
N MET A 1 9.04 22.87 11.57
CA MET A 1 8.02 23.06 12.62
C MET A 1 7.51 21.68 12.99
N THR A 2 7.13 21.45 14.25
CA THR A 2 6.63 20.14 14.72
C THR A 2 5.12 20.21 14.86
N VAL A 3 4.44 19.13 14.53
CA VAL A 3 3.00 18.95 14.67
C VAL A 3 2.72 17.83 15.65
N THR A 4 1.79 18.04 16.58
CA THR A 4 1.37 17.04 17.57
C THR A 4 -0.06 16.55 17.27
N PHE A 5 -0.25 15.24 17.33
CA PHE A 5 -1.52 14.59 17.00
C PHE A 5 -1.67 13.29 17.80
N THR A 6 -2.85 12.67 17.77
CA THR A 6 -3.11 11.38 18.44
C THR A 6 -3.18 10.25 17.41
N MET A 7 -2.45 9.16 17.65
CA MET A 7 -2.50 7.92 16.85
C MET A 7 -2.76 6.75 17.78
N ASP A 8 -3.84 6.01 17.54
CA ASP A 8 -4.19 4.79 18.31
C ASP A 8 -4.22 5.03 19.83
N GLY A 9 -4.64 6.23 20.24
CA GLY A 9 -4.73 6.66 21.64
C GLY A 9 -3.44 7.25 22.24
N GLU A 10 -2.34 7.25 21.49
CA GLU A 10 -1.05 7.81 21.93
C GLU A 10 -0.78 9.17 21.29
N GLU A 11 -0.21 10.10 22.06
CA GLU A 11 0.26 11.39 21.53
C GLU A 11 1.57 11.20 20.76
N VAL A 12 1.64 11.80 19.57
CA VAL A 12 2.77 11.68 18.64
C VAL A 12 3.12 13.06 18.10
N SER A 13 4.40 13.41 18.16
CA SER A 13 4.94 14.64 17.57
C SER A 13 5.92 14.29 16.44
N VAL A 14 5.72 14.89 15.27
CA VAL A 14 6.56 14.68 14.07
C VAL A 14 6.80 16.00 13.34
N GLU A 15 7.74 16.03 12.41
CA GLU A 15 7.94 17.19 11.55
C GLU A 15 6.70 17.47 10.70
N GLU A 16 6.36 18.74 10.55
CA GLU A 16 5.29 19.18 9.65
C GLU A 16 5.51 18.65 8.22
N GLY A 17 4.45 18.12 7.63
CA GLY A 17 4.50 17.48 6.31
C GLY A 17 4.70 15.96 6.36
N THR A 18 5.08 15.38 7.50
CA THR A 18 5.14 13.92 7.69
C THR A 18 3.77 13.30 7.42
N THR A 19 3.72 12.25 6.61
CA THR A 19 2.47 11.53 6.34
C THR A 19 2.06 10.64 7.50
N ILE A 20 0.76 10.31 7.61
CA ILE A 20 0.26 9.38 8.62
C ILE A 20 1.00 8.02 8.54
N TRP A 21 1.30 7.56 7.33
CA TRP A 21 2.03 6.30 7.13
C TRP A 21 3.46 6.38 7.68
N GLU A 22 4.19 7.46 7.38
CA GLU A 22 5.56 7.66 7.88
C GLU A 22 5.59 7.78 9.41
N ALA A 23 4.64 8.50 10.00
CA ALA A 23 4.52 8.62 11.45
C ALA A 23 4.27 7.27 12.13
N ALA A 24 3.41 6.42 11.56
CA ALA A 24 3.19 5.06 12.04
C ALA A 24 4.44 4.18 11.85
N HIS A 25 5.03 4.22 10.67
CA HIS A 25 6.20 3.40 10.32
C HIS A 25 7.41 3.71 11.20
N GLY A 26 7.68 4.99 11.49
CA GLY A 26 8.76 5.42 12.36
C GLY A 26 8.63 4.92 13.81
N ARG A 27 7.44 4.45 14.21
CA ARG A 27 7.15 3.85 15.53
C ARG A 27 7.10 2.32 15.50
N GLY A 28 7.43 1.70 14.36
CA GLY A 28 7.35 0.25 14.17
C GLY A 28 5.94 -0.28 13.86
N LEU A 29 4.94 0.59 13.69
CA LEU A 29 3.60 0.18 13.27
C LEU A 29 3.59 -0.12 11.77
N THR A 30 3.06 -1.28 11.41
CA THR A 30 2.96 -1.70 10.00
C THR A 30 1.56 -1.47 9.48
N ILE A 31 1.37 -0.38 8.74
CA ILE A 31 0.16 -0.19 7.93
C ILE A 31 0.38 -0.89 6.57
N PRO A 32 -0.52 -1.81 6.13
CA PRO A 32 -0.42 -2.46 4.83
C PRO A 32 -0.26 -1.44 3.70
N HIS A 33 0.64 -1.72 2.76
CA HIS A 33 0.92 -0.83 1.63
C HIS A 33 1.38 -1.65 0.44
N LEU A 34 1.04 -1.24 -0.78
CA LEU A 34 1.43 -1.98 -1.99
C LEU A 34 2.02 -1.08 -3.07
N CYS A 35 1.50 0.14 -3.21
CA CYS A 35 2.03 1.14 -4.14
C CYS A 35 2.98 2.15 -3.50
N HIS A 36 3.12 2.14 -2.17
CA HIS A 36 4.08 3.00 -1.48
C HIS A 36 5.40 2.24 -1.32
N LYS A 37 6.53 2.92 -1.46
CA LYS A 37 7.86 2.37 -1.20
C LYS A 37 8.64 3.40 -0.40
N PRO A 38 9.02 3.12 0.86
CA PRO A 38 9.79 4.04 1.69
C PRO A 38 11.25 4.04 1.24
N SER A 39 11.53 4.65 0.10
CA SER A 39 12.88 4.73 -0.48
C SER A 39 13.05 6.04 -1.22
N PRO A 40 14.27 6.61 -1.24
CA PRO A 40 14.54 7.87 -1.95
C PRO A 40 14.06 7.85 -3.39
N GLY A 41 13.45 8.95 -3.83
CA GLY A 41 12.94 9.11 -5.20
C GLY A 41 11.60 8.43 -5.50
N TYR A 42 11.02 7.65 -4.58
CA TYR A 42 9.69 7.08 -4.75
C TYR A 42 8.62 7.96 -4.11
N ARG A 43 7.93 8.77 -4.92
CA ARG A 43 6.81 9.57 -4.41
C ARG A 43 5.61 8.66 -4.08
N PRO A 44 4.92 8.87 -2.94
CA PRO A 44 3.67 8.17 -2.66
C PRO A 44 2.54 8.64 -3.60
N ASP A 45 1.67 7.70 -3.98
CA ASP A 45 0.64 7.92 -5.01
C ASP A 45 -0.79 7.62 -4.49
N GLY A 46 -0.91 6.93 -3.36
CA GLY A 46 -2.21 6.52 -2.80
C GLY A 46 -3.01 5.53 -3.67
N ASN A 47 -2.52 5.12 -4.84
CA ASN A 47 -3.28 4.36 -5.83
C ASN A 47 -3.89 3.04 -5.29
N CYS A 48 -3.10 2.21 -4.61
CA CYS A 48 -3.54 0.86 -4.22
C CYS A 48 -4.60 0.82 -3.12
N ARG A 49 -4.77 1.89 -2.32
CA ARG A 49 -5.68 1.93 -1.16
C ARG A 49 -5.51 0.79 -0.13
N ALA A 50 -4.34 0.14 -0.07
CA ALA A 50 -4.03 -0.83 0.98
C ALA A 50 -3.73 -0.15 2.34
N CYS A 51 -3.37 1.14 2.32
CA CYS A 51 -2.93 1.91 3.50
C CYS A 51 -4.05 2.73 4.16
N MET A 52 -5.31 2.37 3.96
CA MET A 52 -6.42 3.18 4.44
C MET A 52 -6.49 3.18 5.98
N VAL A 53 -6.69 4.36 6.56
CA VAL A 53 -6.85 4.59 8.00
C VAL A 53 -8.05 5.48 8.27
N GLU A 54 -8.51 5.49 9.52
CA GLU A 54 -9.58 6.37 9.97
C GLU A 54 -9.02 7.63 10.62
N VAL A 55 -9.63 8.77 10.31
CA VAL A 55 -9.38 10.05 10.97
C VAL A 55 -10.70 10.50 11.60
N GLU A 56 -10.66 10.86 12.89
CA GLU A 56 -11.85 11.28 13.62
C GLU A 56 -12.49 12.53 13.00
N GLY A 57 -13.82 12.54 12.89
CA GLY A 57 -14.56 13.60 12.21
C GLY A 57 -14.63 13.45 10.68
N GLU A 58 -13.80 12.61 10.05
CA GLU A 58 -13.86 12.37 8.61
C GLU A 58 -14.80 11.21 8.24
N ARG A 59 -15.72 11.48 7.30
CA ARG A 59 -16.68 10.48 6.83
C ARG A 59 -15.99 9.32 6.10
N THR A 60 -14.99 9.62 5.28
CA THR A 60 -14.27 8.63 4.47
C THR A 60 -12.96 8.22 5.13
N LEU A 61 -12.53 6.98 4.91
CA LEU A 61 -11.16 6.59 5.21
C LEU A 61 -10.19 7.38 4.33
N VAL A 62 -8.98 7.59 4.81
CA VAL A 62 -7.93 8.32 4.09
C VAL A 62 -6.75 7.40 3.77
N ALA A 63 -6.08 7.65 2.65
CA ALA A 63 -4.85 6.93 2.31
C ALA A 63 -3.69 7.51 3.13
N SER A 64 -3.20 6.76 4.11
CA SER A 64 -2.19 7.27 5.05
C SER A 64 -0.87 7.65 4.38
N CYS A 65 -0.51 7.01 3.26
CA CYS A 65 0.76 7.26 2.55
C CYS A 65 0.85 8.63 1.85
N ILE A 66 -0.27 9.35 1.66
CA ILE A 66 -0.28 10.68 1.02
C ILE A 66 -0.96 11.74 1.87
N ARG A 67 -1.40 11.40 3.08
CA ARG A 67 -2.11 12.31 3.98
C ARG A 67 -1.12 12.83 5.03
N PRO A 68 -0.71 14.10 4.98
CA PRO A 68 0.08 14.71 6.05
C PRO A 68 -0.70 14.70 7.37
N VAL A 69 0.00 14.52 8.49
CA VAL A 69 -0.59 14.77 9.81
C VAL A 69 -0.81 16.27 10.01
N ALA A 70 -1.81 16.62 10.81
CA ALA A 70 -2.12 18.01 11.18
C ALA A 70 -2.30 18.12 12.69
N GLU A 71 -2.14 19.32 13.22
CA GLU A 71 -2.21 19.59 14.67
C GLU A 71 -3.58 19.16 15.21
N GLY A 72 -3.57 18.37 16.30
CA GLY A 72 -4.77 17.85 16.95
C GLY A 72 -5.52 16.78 16.14
N MET A 73 -4.97 16.27 15.03
CA MET A 73 -5.57 15.15 14.29
C MET A 73 -5.67 13.91 15.18
N VAL A 74 -6.78 13.16 15.09
CA VAL A 74 -6.93 11.86 15.78
C VAL A 74 -7.04 10.77 14.73
N VAL A 75 -6.03 9.89 14.68
CA VAL A 75 -5.89 8.80 13.72
C VAL A 75 -6.13 7.47 14.42
N ARG A 76 -6.94 6.60 13.81
CA ARG A 76 -7.12 5.20 14.22
C ARG A 76 -6.73 4.27 13.08
N THR A 77 -5.60 3.58 13.24
CA THR A 77 -5.03 2.64 12.28
C THR A 77 -5.57 1.21 12.44
N ASP A 78 -6.11 0.90 13.61
CA ASP A 78 -6.68 -0.40 14.01
C ASP A 78 -8.22 -0.42 14.04
N SER A 79 -8.86 0.67 13.60
CA SER A 79 -10.32 0.71 13.58
C SER A 79 -10.88 -0.41 12.71
N GLY A 80 -11.95 -1.06 13.18
CA GLY A 80 -12.57 -2.16 12.42
C GLY A 80 -13.03 -1.73 11.02
N ARG A 81 -13.33 -0.43 10.81
CA ARG A 81 -13.64 0.12 9.48
C ARG A 81 -12.40 0.13 8.57
N ALA A 82 -11.26 0.60 9.07
CA ALA A 82 -10.00 0.58 8.34
C ALA A 82 -9.54 -0.86 8.04
N GLU A 83 -9.55 -1.75 9.03
CA GLU A 83 -9.19 -3.16 8.86
C GLU A 83 -10.02 -3.86 7.78
N ARG A 84 -11.35 -3.74 7.83
CA ARG A 84 -12.23 -4.32 6.81
C ARG A 84 -11.96 -3.77 5.42
N SER A 85 -11.72 -2.46 5.30
CA SER A 85 -11.39 -1.84 4.02
C SER A 85 -10.07 -2.36 3.46
N ARG A 86 -9.02 -2.42 4.27
CA ARG A 86 -7.70 -2.91 3.85
C ARG A 86 -7.76 -4.38 3.43
N ARG A 87 -8.44 -5.22 4.23
CA ARG A 87 -8.66 -6.63 3.90
C ARG A 87 -9.40 -6.79 2.58
N LEU A 88 -10.49 -6.05 2.36
CA LEU A 88 -11.26 -6.11 1.11
C LEU A 88 -10.43 -5.71 -0.11
N VAL A 89 -9.66 -4.62 -0.02
CA VAL A 89 -8.79 -4.16 -1.10
C VAL A 89 -7.76 -5.23 -1.46
N VAL A 90 -7.09 -5.81 -0.46
CA VAL A 90 -6.07 -6.82 -0.70
C VAL A 90 -6.69 -8.14 -1.19
N GLU A 91 -7.87 -8.52 -0.69
CA GLU A 91 -8.62 -9.69 -1.16
C GLU A 91 -9.04 -9.57 -2.64
N LEU A 92 -9.48 -8.38 -3.07
CA LEU A 92 -9.79 -8.11 -4.47
C LEU A 92 -8.56 -8.27 -5.36
N LEU A 93 -7.41 -7.72 -4.95
CA LEU A 93 -6.16 -7.86 -5.71
C LEU A 93 -5.65 -9.31 -5.70
N ALA A 94 -5.87 -10.05 -4.61
CA ALA A 94 -5.44 -11.43 -4.46
C ALA A 94 -6.21 -12.40 -5.37
N ALA A 95 -7.42 -12.03 -5.82
CA ALA A 95 -8.22 -12.84 -6.74
C ALA A 95 -7.46 -13.15 -8.04
N ASP A 96 -6.65 -12.21 -8.51
CA ASP A 96 -5.97 -12.28 -9.80
C ASP A 96 -4.50 -12.70 -9.69
N GLN A 97 -3.98 -12.90 -8.47
CA GLN A 97 -2.60 -13.31 -8.29
C GLN A 97 -2.37 -14.76 -8.76
N PRO A 98 -1.19 -15.07 -9.31
CA PRO A 98 -0.87 -16.44 -9.69
C PRO A 98 -0.83 -17.36 -8.48
N LYS A 99 -1.34 -18.59 -8.64
CA LYS A 99 -1.35 -19.61 -7.56
C LYS A 99 0.03 -19.88 -6.98
N THR A 100 1.05 -19.85 -7.84
CA THR A 100 2.46 -19.95 -7.44
C THR A 100 3.10 -18.59 -7.64
N PRO A 101 3.59 -17.93 -6.58
CA PRO A 101 4.26 -16.64 -6.71
C PRO A 101 5.53 -16.77 -7.54
N HIS A 102 5.76 -15.82 -8.44
CA HIS A 102 7.00 -15.76 -9.24
C HIS A 102 8.23 -15.42 -8.40
N ASP A 103 8.03 -14.75 -7.25
CA ASP A 103 9.09 -14.35 -6.33
C ASP A 103 8.71 -14.70 -4.88
N ARG A 104 9.58 -15.46 -4.20
CA ARG A 104 9.42 -15.84 -2.79
C ARG A 104 9.46 -14.66 -1.83
N SER A 105 10.06 -13.54 -2.25
CA SER A 105 10.18 -12.29 -1.51
C SER A 105 9.08 -11.26 -1.86
N SER A 106 8.03 -11.69 -2.56
CA SER A 106 6.92 -10.83 -2.99
C SER A 106 6.33 -10.03 -1.83
N HIS A 107 6.50 -8.70 -1.91
CA HIS A 107 5.94 -7.75 -0.97
C HIS A 107 4.40 -7.84 -0.89
N PHE A 108 3.74 -8.21 -1.99
CA PHE A 108 2.30 -8.42 -2.01
C PHE A 108 1.87 -9.46 -0.99
N HIS A 109 2.50 -10.64 -0.97
CA HIS A 109 2.14 -11.71 -0.04
C HIS A 109 2.46 -11.35 1.41
N VAL A 110 3.55 -10.61 1.67
CA VAL A 110 3.84 -10.08 3.01
C VAL A 110 2.69 -9.18 3.48
N MET A 111 2.23 -8.27 2.64
CA MET A 111 1.17 -7.32 2.99
C MET A 111 -0.22 -7.97 3.03
N ALA A 112 -0.46 -9.01 2.23
CA ALA A 112 -1.65 -9.86 2.32
C ALA A 112 -1.71 -10.59 3.66
N ASN A 113 -0.59 -11.14 4.13
CA ASN A 113 -0.51 -11.74 5.46
C ASN A 113 -0.78 -10.72 6.57
N VAL A 114 -0.20 -9.51 6.49
CA VAL A 114 -0.49 -8.43 7.46
C VAL A 114 -1.97 -8.05 7.43
N ALA A 115 -2.62 -8.05 6.26
CA ALA A 115 -4.04 -7.78 6.11
C ALA A 115 -4.97 -8.97 6.44
N GLY A 116 -4.41 -10.13 6.81
CA GLY A 116 -5.18 -11.34 7.11
C GLY A 116 -5.86 -11.98 5.89
N VAL A 117 -5.26 -11.86 4.71
CA VAL A 117 -5.76 -12.41 3.44
C VAL A 117 -4.86 -13.56 2.99
N ALA A 118 -5.40 -14.78 3.04
CA ALA A 118 -4.74 -15.98 2.50
C ALA A 118 -5.33 -16.41 1.15
N GLU A 119 -6.64 -16.25 0.98
CA GLU A 119 -7.40 -16.61 -0.22
C GLU A 119 -8.40 -15.49 -0.55
N SER A 120 -8.88 -15.48 -1.79
CA SER A 120 -9.90 -14.54 -2.25
C SER A 120 -11.20 -15.26 -2.57
N ARG A 121 -12.32 -14.66 -2.15
CA ARG A 121 -13.67 -15.12 -2.53
C ARG A 121 -14.17 -14.53 -3.86
N PHE A 122 -13.41 -13.61 -4.46
CA PHE A 122 -13.81 -12.98 -5.71
C PHE A 122 -13.41 -13.86 -6.91
N PRO A 123 -14.18 -13.85 -8.00
CA PRO A 123 -13.82 -14.59 -9.19
C PRO A 123 -12.53 -13.99 -9.80
N PRO A 124 -11.57 -14.84 -10.21
CA PRO A 124 -10.37 -14.38 -10.90
C PRO A 124 -10.71 -13.87 -12.30
N LEU A 125 -9.80 -13.11 -12.89
CA LEU A 125 -9.80 -12.81 -14.32
C LEU A 125 -9.84 -14.09 -15.17
N GLU A 126 -10.47 -13.98 -16.34
CA GLU A 126 -10.52 -15.08 -17.32
C GLU A 126 -9.12 -15.51 -17.73
N THR A 127 -8.92 -16.84 -17.81
CA THR A 127 -7.64 -17.41 -18.26
C THR A 127 -7.32 -16.94 -19.67
N GLY A 128 -6.09 -16.44 -19.88
CA GLY A 128 -5.64 -15.92 -21.17
C GLY A 128 -5.94 -14.44 -21.41
N ARG A 129 -6.65 -13.75 -20.50
CA ARG A 129 -6.89 -12.30 -20.59
C ARG A 129 -5.62 -11.48 -20.39
N VAL A 130 -4.73 -11.92 -19.50
CA VAL A 130 -3.44 -11.28 -19.26
C VAL A 130 -2.42 -11.84 -20.24
N PRO A 131 -1.70 -10.99 -21.01
CA PRO A 131 -0.62 -11.46 -21.87
C PRO A 131 0.41 -12.26 -21.10
N LEU A 132 1.00 -13.27 -21.76
CA LEU A 132 2.11 -14.03 -21.22
C LEU A 132 3.31 -13.11 -20.92
N LEU A 133 4.22 -13.60 -20.07
CA LEU A 133 5.47 -12.98 -19.65
C LEU A 133 6.10 -12.09 -20.74
N ASP A 134 6.43 -10.84 -20.39
CA ASP A 134 7.31 -10.01 -21.20
C ASP A 134 8.77 -10.26 -20.79
N ASP A 135 9.54 -10.92 -21.66
CA ASP A 135 10.95 -11.22 -21.52
C ASP A 135 11.83 -10.56 -22.60
N SER A 136 11.30 -9.51 -23.24
CA SER A 136 11.97 -8.83 -24.35
C SER A 136 13.29 -8.14 -23.95
N HIS A 137 13.50 -7.87 -22.65
CA HIS A 137 14.68 -7.20 -22.14
C HIS A 137 15.66 -8.18 -21.46
N VAL A 138 16.96 -8.07 -21.79
CA VAL A 138 18.00 -9.00 -21.30
C VAL A 138 18.20 -9.00 -19.78
N ALA A 139 17.89 -7.88 -19.13
CA ALA A 139 18.11 -7.69 -17.69
C ALA A 139 16.84 -7.75 -16.84
N MET A 140 15.64 -7.72 -17.44
CA MET A 140 14.39 -7.70 -16.67
C MET A 140 13.29 -8.48 -17.38
N ARG A 141 12.44 -9.12 -16.58
CA ARG A 141 11.23 -9.79 -17.03
C ARG A 141 10.03 -9.20 -16.30
N VAL A 142 8.90 -9.07 -16.99
CA VAL A 142 7.66 -8.55 -16.40
C VAL A 142 6.59 -9.64 -16.41
N ASN A 143 6.30 -10.17 -15.23
CA ASN A 143 5.19 -11.10 -14.99
C ASN A 143 3.89 -10.30 -14.86
N LEU A 144 3.22 -10.07 -15.99
CA LEU A 144 2.00 -9.25 -16.04
C LEU A 144 0.82 -9.88 -15.28
N ASP A 145 0.80 -11.20 -15.14
CA ASP A 145 -0.17 -11.97 -14.34
C ASP A 145 -0.09 -11.66 -12.83
N ALA A 146 1.05 -11.17 -12.34
CA ALA A 146 1.21 -10.72 -10.96
C ALA A 146 1.01 -9.19 -10.79
N CYS A 147 0.80 -8.44 -11.88
CA CYS A 147 0.69 -6.99 -11.83
C CYS A 147 -0.62 -6.53 -11.17
N ILE A 148 -0.50 -5.70 -10.12
CA ILE A 148 -1.65 -5.09 -9.42
C ILE A 148 -1.91 -3.63 -9.84
N HIS A 149 -1.33 -3.20 -10.95
CA HIS A 149 -1.42 -1.82 -11.45
C HIS A 149 -1.03 -0.74 -10.42
N CYS A 150 -0.05 -1.01 -9.55
CA CYS A 150 0.36 -0.09 -8.48
C CYS A 150 1.20 1.11 -8.94
N ASN A 151 1.58 1.15 -10.23
CA ASN A 151 2.46 2.15 -10.86
C ASN A 151 3.86 2.29 -10.25
N LEU A 152 4.30 1.38 -9.36
CA LEU A 152 5.65 1.46 -8.77
C LEU A 152 6.77 1.33 -9.81
N CYS A 153 6.63 0.41 -10.77
CA CYS A 153 7.61 0.25 -11.86
C CYS A 153 7.70 1.51 -12.74
N VAL A 154 6.55 2.10 -13.09
CA VAL A 154 6.50 3.34 -13.88
C VAL A 154 7.14 4.51 -13.13
N ARG A 155 6.86 4.65 -11.83
CA ARG A 155 7.52 5.68 -11.00
C ARG A 155 9.01 5.43 -10.85
N ALA A 156 9.45 4.18 -10.71
CA ALA A 156 10.87 3.86 -10.68
C ALA A 156 11.58 4.37 -11.95
N CYS A 157 11.01 4.12 -13.13
CA CYS A 157 11.59 4.62 -14.39
C CYS A 157 11.62 6.15 -14.44
N ARG A 158 10.49 6.81 -14.16
CA ARG A 158 10.36 8.28 -14.35
C ARG A 158 11.00 9.11 -13.25
N GLU A 159 10.88 8.69 -12.00
CA GLU A 159 11.23 9.48 -10.82
C GLU A 159 12.60 9.09 -10.25
N VAL A 160 13.02 7.82 -10.39
CA VAL A 160 14.28 7.33 -9.81
C VAL A 160 15.37 7.20 -10.86
N GLN A 161 15.09 6.55 -11.99
CA GLN A 161 16.07 6.44 -13.09
C GLN A 161 16.10 7.71 -13.95
N VAL A 162 15.03 8.51 -13.92
CA VAL A 162 14.89 9.73 -14.74
C VAL A 162 15.01 9.40 -16.24
N ASN A 163 14.44 8.25 -16.63
CA ASN A 163 14.34 7.79 -18.02
C ASN A 163 13.06 8.31 -18.69
#